data_AF-A0A1G7B1X9-F1
#
_entry.id   AF-A0A1G7B1X9-F1
#
_cell.length_a   1.000
_cell.length_b   1.000
_cell.length_c   1.000
_cell.angle_alpha   90.00
_cell.angle_beta   90.00
_cell.angle_gamma   90.00
#
_symmetry.space_group_name_H-M   'P 1'
#
loop_
_entity.id
_entity.type
_entity.pdbx_description
1 polymer ?
#
loop_
_entity_poly.entity_id
_entity_poly.type
_entity_poly.pdbx_seq_one_letter_code
_entity_poly.pdbx_strand_id
1 'polypeptide(L)'
;MRESGETTPDLPDDPAVLRAMLLAALAERDSLVAERDSIVAERDALAARNERLRHLLRKLQRMQFGPRSERLPEEQLQFAFEEAEASLASNEAEAEQRSPDRRQKNTARRRAGRGRLPAHLPRVEQVLLPESTACPCCRGAMVEIGADTAERLDVLPAQFRVLVTRRPKLACRACTGTVVQAPAPARLIEGGMPTEATVAQVLVARYADHLPLL
;
A
#
# COMPACT_ATOMS: atom_id res chain seq x y z
N MET A 1 -27.09 30.37 -50.77
CA MET A 1 -27.86 30.03 -51.98
C MET A 1 -28.56 28.70 -51.73
N ARG A 2 -29.83 28.74 -51.36
CA ARG A 2 -30.71 27.57 -51.31
C ARG A 2 -31.92 27.95 -52.16
N GLU A 3 -31.96 27.44 -53.37
CA GLU A 3 -33.12 27.54 -54.26
C GLU A 3 -34.00 26.33 -53.96
N SER A 4 -35.04 26.55 -53.17
CA SER A 4 -36.13 25.60 -53.00
C SER A 4 -37.03 25.70 -54.23
N GLY A 5 -36.71 24.95 -55.27
CA GLY A 5 -37.65 24.72 -56.38
C GLY A 5 -38.67 23.67 -55.97
N GLU A 6 -39.80 24.09 -55.39
CA GLU A 6 -40.99 23.25 -55.31
C GLU A 6 -41.54 23.08 -56.73
N THR A 7 -41.08 22.06 -57.45
CA THR A 7 -41.82 21.52 -58.60
C THR A 7 -42.98 20.71 -58.03
N THR A 8 -44.09 21.37 -57.70
CA THR A 8 -45.38 20.69 -57.59
C THR A 8 -45.75 20.23 -59.00
N PRO A 9 -45.82 18.92 -59.29
CA PRO A 9 -46.25 18.46 -60.60
C PRO A 9 -47.67 18.96 -60.87
N ASP A 10 -47.92 19.52 -62.05
CA ASP A 10 -49.27 19.90 -62.49
C ASP A 10 -50.16 18.64 -62.44
N LEU A 11 -51.02 18.60 -61.43
CA LEU A 11 -51.91 17.48 -61.15
C LEU A 11 -53.19 17.68 -61.97
N PRO A 12 -53.65 16.67 -62.74
CA PRO A 12 -54.88 16.77 -63.51
C PRO A 12 -56.10 16.93 -62.60
N ASP A 13 -57.03 17.84 -62.92
CA ASP A 13 -58.24 18.11 -62.11
C ASP A 13 -59.28 16.97 -62.13
N ASP A 14 -59.12 15.98 -63.02
CA ASP A 14 -60.03 14.84 -63.11
C ASP A 14 -59.81 13.84 -61.96
N PRO A 15 -60.80 13.64 -61.07
CA PRO A 15 -60.67 12.73 -59.93
C PRO A 15 -60.40 11.28 -60.34
N ALA A 16 -60.78 10.86 -61.56
CA ALA A 16 -60.49 9.51 -62.05
C ALA A 16 -59.00 9.35 -62.39
N VAL A 17 -58.38 10.36 -63.02
CA VAL A 17 -56.97 10.36 -63.41
C VAL A 17 -56.07 10.44 -62.18
N LEU A 18 -56.42 11.28 -61.20
CA LEU A 18 -55.70 11.36 -59.92
C LEU A 18 -55.72 10.03 -59.15
N ARG A 19 -56.87 9.33 -59.13
CA ARG A 19 -56.98 8.00 -58.50
C ARG A 19 -56.09 6.98 -59.19
N ALA A 20 -56.03 6.99 -60.53
CA ALA A 20 -55.15 6.09 -61.27
C ALA A 20 -53.67 6.37 -61.01
N MET A 21 -53.26 7.63 -60.98
CA MET A 21 -51.88 8.04 -60.63
C MET A 21 -51.52 7.67 -59.19
N LEU A 22 -52.43 7.85 -58.23
CA LEU A 22 -52.22 7.44 -56.84
C LEU A 22 -52.03 5.92 -56.72
N LEU A 23 -52.84 5.13 -57.42
CA LEU A 23 -52.68 3.67 -57.41
C LEU A 23 -51.35 3.23 -58.04
N ALA A 24 -50.92 3.88 -59.13
CA ALA A 24 -49.62 3.62 -59.74
C ALA A 24 -48.46 4.00 -58.81
N ALA A 25 -48.52 5.17 -58.17
CA ALA A 25 -47.52 5.62 -57.20
C ALA A 25 -47.47 4.73 -55.95
N LEU A 26 -48.61 4.22 -55.48
CA LEU A 26 -48.67 3.26 -54.39
C LEU A 26 -48.03 1.92 -54.79
N ALA A 27 -48.30 1.43 -56.00
CA ALA A 27 -47.67 0.20 -56.51
C ALA A 27 -46.15 0.33 -56.65
N GLU A 28 -45.67 1.48 -57.14
CA GLU A 28 -44.24 1.79 -57.28
C GLU A 28 -43.55 1.97 -55.92
N ARG A 29 -44.23 2.61 -54.96
CA ARG A 29 -43.77 2.66 -53.56
C ARG A 29 -43.67 1.26 -52.96
N ASP A 30 -44.67 0.42 -53.17
CA ASP A 30 -44.71 -0.92 -52.59
C ASP A 30 -43.61 -1.82 -53.19
N SER A 31 -43.26 -1.66 -54.47
CA SER A 31 -42.11 -2.35 -55.08
C SER A 31 -40.78 -1.86 -54.51
N LEU A 32 -40.60 -0.54 -54.36
CA LEU A 32 -39.39 0.03 -53.76
C LEU A 32 -39.22 -0.37 -52.29
N VAL A 33 -40.33 -0.48 -51.55
CA VAL A 33 -40.32 -0.98 -50.18
C VAL A 33 -39.87 -2.44 -50.13
N ALA A 34 -40.37 -3.28 -51.04
CA ALA A 34 -39.95 -4.69 -51.12
C ALA A 34 -38.46 -4.84 -51.45
N GLU A 35 -37.95 -4.05 -52.40
CA GLU A 35 -36.52 -4.01 -52.71
C GLU A 35 -35.68 -3.55 -51.52
N ARG A 36 -36.08 -2.45 -50.87
CA ARG A 36 -35.39 -1.96 -49.66
C ARG A 36 -35.37 -3.03 -48.58
N ASP A 37 -36.47 -3.72 -48.34
CA ASP A 37 -36.58 -4.73 -47.30
C ASP A 37 -35.68 -5.94 -47.60
N SER A 38 -35.53 -6.33 -48.87
CA SER A 38 -34.55 -7.36 -49.28
C SER A 38 -33.10 -6.93 -49.02
N ILE A 39 -32.74 -5.68 -49.37
CA ILE A 39 -31.40 -5.13 -49.15
C ILE A 39 -31.08 -5.04 -47.65
N VAL A 40 -32.06 -4.64 -46.84
CA VAL A 40 -31.93 -4.57 -45.38
C VAL A 40 -31.68 -5.97 -44.80
N ALA A 41 -32.44 -6.97 -45.25
CA ALA A 41 -32.26 -8.36 -44.80
C ALA A 41 -30.85 -8.89 -45.15
N GLU A 42 -30.35 -8.62 -46.37
CA GLU A 42 -29.01 -9.01 -46.79
C GLU A 42 -27.92 -8.30 -45.98
N ARG A 43 -28.07 -6.99 -45.76
CA ARG A 43 -27.16 -6.19 -44.93
C ARG A 43 -27.05 -6.76 -43.53
N ASP A 44 -28.18 -7.10 -42.91
CA ASP A 44 -28.21 -7.61 -41.54
C ASP A 44 -27.59 -9.01 -41.45
N ALA A 45 -27.83 -9.86 -42.44
CA ALA A 45 -27.17 -11.17 -42.56
C ALA A 45 -25.64 -11.02 -42.70
N LEU A 46 -25.17 -10.06 -43.51
CA LEU A 46 -23.74 -9.78 -43.66
C LEU A 46 -23.12 -9.16 -42.41
N ALA A 47 -23.85 -8.30 -41.69
CA ALA A 47 -23.40 -7.72 -40.43
C ALA A 47 -23.20 -8.81 -39.36
N ALA A 48 -24.17 -9.73 -39.22
CA ALA A 48 -24.07 -10.85 -38.30
C ALA A 48 -22.90 -11.79 -38.62
N ARG A 49 -22.67 -12.08 -39.92
CA ARG A 49 -21.51 -12.86 -40.36
C ARG A 49 -20.19 -12.16 -40.04
N ASN A 50 -20.09 -10.87 -40.29
CA ASN A 50 -18.91 -10.08 -39.99
C ASN A 50 -18.61 -10.06 -38.48
N GLU A 51 -19.62 -9.89 -37.64
CA GLU A 51 -19.44 -9.91 -36.20
C GLU A 51 -18.93 -11.28 -35.71
N ARG A 52 -19.52 -12.37 -36.23
CA ARG A 52 -19.06 -13.73 -35.95
C ARG A 52 -17.61 -13.94 -36.37
N LEU A 53 -17.24 -13.53 -37.58
CA LEU A 53 -15.87 -13.64 -38.08
C LEU A 53 -14.89 -12.81 -37.22
N ARG A 54 -15.25 -11.57 -36.84
CA ARG A 54 -14.45 -10.73 -35.96
C ARG A 54 -14.29 -11.34 -34.56
N HIS A 55 -15.32 -11.99 -34.02
CA HIS A 55 -15.24 -12.70 -32.75
C HIS A 55 -14.27 -13.88 -32.85
N LEU A 56 -14.39 -14.70 -33.90
CA LEU A 56 -13.49 -15.84 -34.13
C LEU A 56 -12.03 -15.39 -34.33
N LEU A 57 -11.80 -14.33 -35.09
CA LEU A 57 -10.46 -13.76 -35.27
C LEU A 57 -9.86 -13.29 -33.95
N ARG A 58 -10.63 -12.57 -33.12
CA ARG A 58 -10.19 -12.16 -31.78
C ARG A 58 -9.84 -13.37 -30.90
N LYS A 59 -10.64 -14.44 -30.96
CA LYS A 59 -10.37 -15.67 -30.22
C LYS A 59 -9.09 -16.35 -30.69
N LEU A 60 -8.89 -16.48 -32.00
CA LEU A 60 -7.67 -17.07 -32.57
C LEU A 60 -6.43 -16.23 -32.26
N GLN A 61 -6.51 -14.91 -32.37
CA GLN A 61 -5.43 -14.00 -31.99
C GLN A 61 -5.06 -14.14 -30.51
N ARG A 62 -6.05 -14.23 -29.61
CA ARG A 62 -5.79 -14.50 -28.18
C ARG A 62 -5.18 -15.88 -27.96
N MET A 63 -5.57 -16.90 -28.72
CA MET A 63 -4.98 -18.24 -28.59
C MET A 63 -3.53 -18.30 -29.10
N GLN A 64 -3.21 -17.58 -30.17
CA GLN A 64 -1.89 -17.62 -30.81
C GLN A 64 -0.89 -16.65 -30.18
N PHE A 65 -1.34 -15.44 -29.84
CA PHE A 65 -0.51 -14.32 -29.39
C PHE A 65 -0.88 -13.81 -27.99
N GLY A 66 -1.93 -14.33 -27.37
CA GLY A 66 -2.31 -13.95 -26.02
C GLY A 66 -1.41 -14.60 -24.96
N PRO A 67 -1.37 -14.02 -23.74
CA PRO A 67 -0.61 -14.58 -22.64
C PRO A 67 -1.15 -15.98 -22.28
N ARG A 68 -0.25 -16.97 -22.20
CA ARG A 68 -0.58 -18.37 -21.87
C ARG A 68 -0.95 -18.60 -20.39
N SER A 69 -0.82 -17.57 -19.55
CA SER A 69 -1.16 -17.61 -18.13
C SER A 69 -1.99 -16.38 -17.76
N GLU A 70 -3.07 -16.58 -17.01
CA GLU A 70 -3.82 -15.53 -16.32
C GLU A 70 -2.99 -14.99 -15.14
N ARG A 71 -1.85 -14.35 -15.44
CA ARG A 71 -1.10 -13.60 -14.44
C ARG A 71 -1.82 -12.26 -14.29
N LEU A 72 -2.50 -12.11 -13.16
CA LEU A 72 -3.03 -10.82 -12.73
C LEU A 72 -1.84 -9.85 -12.54
N PRO A 73 -2.02 -8.56 -12.85
CA PRO A 73 -1.06 -7.53 -12.49
C PRO A 73 -0.73 -7.60 -10.99
N GLU A 74 0.51 -7.32 -10.62
CA GLU A 74 1.00 -7.49 -9.24
C GLU A 74 0.20 -6.63 -8.24
N GLU A 75 -0.18 -5.42 -8.63
CA GLU A 75 -1.05 -4.53 -7.84
C GLU A 75 -2.44 -5.15 -7.59
N GLN A 76 -3.00 -5.85 -8.57
CA GLN A 76 -4.31 -6.50 -8.44
C GLN A 76 -4.22 -7.74 -7.54
N LEU A 77 -3.09 -8.44 -7.54
CA LEU A 77 -2.82 -9.54 -6.62
C LEU A 77 -2.66 -9.03 -5.18
N GLN A 78 -1.89 -7.96 -4.98
CA GLN A 78 -1.70 -7.33 -3.66
C GLN A 78 -3.04 -6.89 -3.06
N PHE A 79 -3.89 -6.22 -3.85
CA PHE A 79 -5.22 -5.82 -3.42
C PHE A 79 -6.10 -7.02 -3.03
N ALA A 80 -6.06 -8.11 -3.81
CA ALA A 80 -6.82 -9.32 -3.49
C ALA A 80 -6.33 -10.00 -2.19
N PHE A 81 -5.03 -9.94 -1.88
CA PHE A 81 -4.50 -10.43 -0.62
C PHE A 81 -4.93 -9.56 0.56
N GLU A 82 -4.85 -8.23 0.43
CA GLU A 82 -5.30 -7.30 1.46
C GLU A 82 -6.80 -7.48 1.78
N GLU A 83 -7.64 -7.64 0.76
CA GLU A 83 -9.07 -7.89 0.93
C GLU A 83 -9.36 -9.22 1.64
N ALA A 84 -8.60 -10.28 1.30
CA ALA A 84 -8.69 -11.57 1.97
C ALA A 84 -8.26 -11.48 3.44
N GLU A 85 -7.16 -10.79 3.74
CA GLU A 85 -6.68 -10.57 5.11
C GLU A 85 -7.68 -9.77 5.95
N ALA A 86 -8.24 -8.69 5.40
CA ALA A 86 -9.27 -7.90 6.06
C ALA A 86 -10.53 -8.72 6.38
N SER A 87 -10.95 -9.56 5.43
CA SER A 87 -12.10 -10.46 5.59
C SER A 87 -11.85 -11.50 6.68
N LEU A 88 -10.67 -12.11 6.71
CA LEU A 88 -10.28 -13.05 7.77
C LEU A 88 -10.26 -12.39 9.15
N ALA A 89 -9.68 -11.19 9.26
CA ALA A 89 -9.64 -10.43 10.51
C ALA A 89 -11.05 -10.08 11.02
N SER A 90 -11.95 -9.68 10.12
CA SER A 90 -13.36 -9.41 10.45
C SER A 90 -14.07 -10.65 10.97
N ASN A 91 -13.93 -11.79 10.27
CA ASN A 91 -14.52 -13.06 10.69
C ASN A 91 -14.00 -13.54 12.06
N GLU A 92 -12.69 -13.37 12.32
CA GLU A 92 -12.10 -13.68 13.61
C GLU A 92 -12.64 -12.78 14.73
N ALA A 93 -12.82 -11.48 14.47
CA ALA A 93 -13.40 -10.54 15.41
C ALA A 93 -14.85 -10.89 15.75
N GLU A 94 -15.68 -11.24 14.75
CA GLU A 94 -17.05 -11.71 14.99
C GLU A 94 -17.08 -13.01 15.79
N ALA A 95 -16.19 -13.96 15.48
CA ALA A 95 -16.08 -15.22 16.22
C ALA A 95 -15.66 -15.00 17.69
N GLU A 96 -14.80 -14.00 17.96
CA GLU A 96 -14.40 -13.59 19.30
C GLU A 96 -15.56 -12.93 20.06
N GLN A 97 -16.42 -12.15 19.38
CA GLN A 97 -17.61 -11.55 20.01
C GLN A 97 -18.69 -12.58 20.35
N ARG A 98 -18.93 -13.55 19.46
CA ARG A 98 -19.97 -14.58 19.64
C ARG A 98 -19.66 -15.61 20.74
N SER A 99 -18.41 -15.75 21.15
CA SER A 99 -18.02 -16.78 22.11
C SER A 99 -17.08 -16.26 23.22
N PRO A 100 -17.52 -16.26 24.49
CA PRO A 100 -16.72 -15.77 25.61
C PRO A 100 -15.45 -16.61 25.82
N ASP A 101 -15.50 -17.92 25.56
CA ASP A 101 -14.34 -18.81 25.66
C ASP A 101 -13.25 -18.48 24.62
N ARG A 102 -13.61 -18.16 23.37
CA ARG A 102 -12.61 -17.73 22.37
C ARG A 102 -12.04 -16.37 22.73
N ARG A 103 -12.86 -15.44 23.22
CA ARG A 103 -12.39 -14.14 23.74
C ARG A 103 -11.40 -14.33 24.89
N GLN A 104 -11.68 -15.22 25.83
CA GLN A 104 -10.79 -15.50 26.95
C GLN A 104 -9.48 -16.15 26.48
N LYS A 105 -9.55 -17.14 25.58
CA LYS A 105 -8.36 -17.79 24.97
C LYS A 105 -7.50 -16.80 24.17
N ASN A 106 -8.11 -15.97 23.32
CA ASN A 106 -7.40 -14.95 22.54
C ASN A 106 -6.77 -13.89 23.45
N THR A 107 -7.49 -13.45 24.49
CA THR A 107 -6.97 -12.51 25.48
C THR A 107 -5.80 -13.12 26.26
N ALA A 108 -5.89 -14.39 26.66
CA ALA A 108 -4.81 -15.11 27.31
C ALA A 108 -3.59 -15.24 26.39
N ARG A 109 -3.78 -15.57 25.10
CA ARG A 109 -2.72 -15.64 24.09
C ARG A 109 -2.05 -14.27 23.85
N ARG A 110 -2.83 -13.19 23.74
CA ARG A 110 -2.30 -11.80 23.66
C ARG A 110 -1.53 -11.41 24.93
N ARG A 111 -2.00 -11.83 26.11
CA ARG A 111 -1.28 -11.62 27.38
C ARG A 111 0.02 -12.44 27.45
N ALA A 112 0.02 -13.68 26.95
CA ALA A 112 1.23 -14.50 26.88
C ALA A 112 2.27 -13.94 25.90
N GLY A 113 1.82 -13.33 24.80
CA GLY A 113 2.70 -12.64 23.84
C GLY A 113 3.33 -11.34 24.37
N ARG A 114 2.71 -10.71 25.38
CA ARG A 114 3.33 -9.63 26.19
C ARG A 114 4.28 -10.24 27.22
N GLY A 115 5.24 -11.04 26.74
CA GLY A 115 6.26 -11.66 27.56
C GLY A 115 7.01 -10.64 28.43
N ARG A 116 7.76 -11.15 29.41
CA ARG A 116 8.64 -10.32 30.23
C ARG A 116 9.68 -9.64 29.34
N LEU A 117 10.04 -8.39 29.66
CA LEU A 117 11.14 -7.74 28.95
C LEU A 117 12.45 -8.54 29.16
N PRO A 118 13.36 -8.55 28.17
CA PRO A 118 14.59 -9.31 28.28
C PRO A 118 15.42 -8.92 29.52
N ALA A 119 15.86 -9.91 30.29
CA ALA A 119 16.54 -9.71 31.58
C ALA A 119 17.93 -9.04 31.48
N HIS A 120 18.52 -8.98 30.27
CA HIS A 120 19.81 -8.34 30.04
C HIS A 120 19.68 -6.82 29.81
N LEU A 121 18.47 -6.30 29.63
CA LEU A 121 18.26 -4.87 29.51
C LEU A 121 18.36 -4.20 30.89
N PRO A 122 19.00 -3.02 30.98
CA PRO A 122 19.11 -2.30 32.24
C PRO A 122 17.72 -1.85 32.71
N ARG A 123 17.39 -2.13 33.97
CA ARG A 123 16.17 -1.65 34.63
C ARG A 123 16.46 -0.35 35.36
N VAL A 124 15.71 0.69 35.05
CA VAL A 124 15.73 1.97 35.77
C VAL A 124 14.42 2.08 36.55
N GLU A 125 14.49 2.10 37.87
CA GLU A 125 13.30 2.20 38.73
C GLU A 125 12.93 3.67 38.97
N GLN A 126 11.69 4.02 38.65
CA GLN A 126 11.12 5.33 38.98
C GLN A 126 10.06 5.13 40.07
N VAL A 127 10.37 5.55 41.30
CA VAL A 127 9.46 5.48 42.43
C VAL A 127 8.59 6.74 42.46
N LEU A 128 7.27 6.57 42.34
CA LEU A 128 6.30 7.65 42.47
C LEU A 128 5.78 7.67 43.91
N LEU A 129 6.14 8.70 44.66
CA LEU A 129 5.66 8.91 46.02
C LEU A 129 4.47 9.90 46.03
N PRO A 130 3.51 9.75 46.96
CA PRO A 130 2.46 10.75 47.16
C PRO A 130 3.05 12.07 47.66
N GLU A 131 2.32 13.17 47.46
CA GLU A 131 2.76 14.53 47.84
C GLU A 131 3.08 14.68 49.33
N SER A 132 2.42 13.88 50.17
CA SER A 132 2.67 13.81 51.61
C SER A 132 2.86 12.37 52.04
N THR A 133 3.94 12.12 52.79
CA THR A 133 4.25 10.83 53.43
C THR A 133 3.76 10.76 54.88
N ALA A 134 2.97 11.74 55.31
CA ALA A 134 2.32 11.77 56.62
C ALA A 134 0.87 11.26 56.53
N CYS A 135 0.40 10.52 57.55
CA CYS A 135 -0.99 10.05 57.57
C CYS A 135 -1.93 11.26 57.48
N PRO A 136 -2.91 11.27 56.56
CA PRO A 136 -3.93 12.33 56.52
C PRO A 136 -4.75 12.40 57.82
N CYS A 137 -4.75 11.32 58.61
CA CYS A 137 -5.47 11.18 59.87
C CYS A 137 -4.75 11.77 61.10
N CYS A 138 -3.49 11.39 61.31
CA CYS A 138 -2.76 11.62 62.56
C CYS A 138 -1.38 12.26 62.34
N ARG A 139 -1.03 12.57 61.08
CA ARG A 139 0.27 13.11 60.65
C ARG A 139 1.49 12.25 61.03
N GLY A 140 1.28 11.01 61.44
CA GLY A 140 2.36 10.05 61.68
C GLY A 140 3.07 9.65 60.39
N ALA A 141 4.32 9.20 60.50
CA ALA A 141 5.09 8.71 59.35
C ALA A 141 4.46 7.45 58.77
N MET A 142 4.24 7.42 57.46
CA MET A 142 3.76 6.24 56.75
C MET A 142 4.93 5.32 56.37
N VAL A 143 4.65 4.01 56.37
CA VAL A 143 5.61 2.96 56.00
C VAL A 143 5.14 2.31 54.71
N GLU A 144 6.08 1.90 53.86
CA GLU A 144 5.79 1.15 52.64
C GLU A 144 5.33 -0.28 52.99
N ILE A 145 4.15 -0.67 52.50
CA ILE A 145 3.55 -2.00 52.74
C ILE A 145 3.71 -2.90 51.51
N GLY A 146 3.81 -2.30 50.33
CA GLY A 146 4.01 -2.98 49.05
C GLY A 146 3.92 -1.98 47.89
N ALA A 147 4.41 -2.39 46.72
CA ALA A 147 4.41 -1.57 45.52
C ALA A 147 3.89 -2.37 44.32
N ASP A 148 3.00 -1.75 43.54
CA ASP A 148 2.61 -2.26 42.22
C ASP A 148 3.71 -1.92 41.22
N THR A 149 4.29 -2.94 40.59
CA THR A 149 5.39 -2.78 39.62
C THR A 149 4.91 -3.02 38.20
N ALA A 150 5.25 -2.10 37.29
CA ALA A 150 4.98 -2.23 35.86
C ALA A 150 6.26 -1.93 35.07
N GLU A 151 6.71 -2.88 34.24
CA GLU A 151 7.87 -2.69 33.37
C GLU A 151 7.44 -2.06 32.04
N ARG A 152 8.19 -1.06 31.57
CA ARG A 152 8.01 -0.41 30.26
C ARG A 152 9.37 -0.28 29.59
N LEU A 153 9.42 -0.52 28.28
CA LEU A 153 10.64 -0.33 27.50
C LEU A 153 10.81 1.17 27.20
N ASP A 154 11.93 1.73 27.62
CA ASP A 154 12.32 3.11 27.35
C ASP A 154 13.53 3.15 26.40
N VAL A 155 13.70 4.25 25.67
CA VAL A 155 14.79 4.44 24.71
C VAL A 155 15.62 5.66 25.09
N LEU A 156 16.91 5.45 25.26
CA LEU A 156 17.88 6.54 25.33
C LEU A 156 18.37 6.84 23.91
N PRO A 157 18.21 8.08 23.40
CA PRO A 157 18.71 8.44 22.07
C PRO A 157 20.24 8.40 22.02
N ALA A 158 20.78 8.35 20.81
CA ALA A 158 22.23 8.33 20.59
C ALA A 158 22.92 9.54 21.24
N GLN A 159 23.85 9.30 22.16
CA GLN A 159 24.68 10.33 22.80
C GLN A 159 26.07 10.37 22.16
N PHE A 160 26.48 11.52 21.64
CA PHE A 160 27.82 11.71 21.10
C PHE A 160 28.83 11.98 22.22
N ARG A 161 29.96 11.28 22.18
CA ARG A 161 31.08 11.46 23.13
C ARG A 161 32.39 11.66 22.38
N VAL A 162 33.31 12.39 23.01
CA VAL A 162 34.66 12.57 22.46
C VAL A 162 35.57 11.45 22.95
N LEU A 163 36.07 10.63 22.01
CA LEU A 163 37.04 9.59 22.31
C LEU A 163 38.48 10.14 22.22
N VAL A 164 39.12 10.33 23.37
CA VAL A 164 40.51 10.81 23.44
C VAL A 164 41.47 9.64 23.52
N THR A 165 42.19 9.35 22.42
CA THR A 165 43.24 8.33 22.41
C THR A 165 44.58 8.95 22.82
N ARG A 166 45.05 8.65 24.04
CA ARG A 166 46.38 9.07 24.52
C ARG A 166 47.44 8.02 24.23
N ARG A 167 48.49 8.43 23.50
CA ARG A 167 49.65 7.58 23.17
C ARG A 167 50.90 8.13 23.86
N PRO A 168 51.19 7.75 25.12
CA PRO A 168 52.35 8.27 25.84
C PRO A 168 53.65 7.81 25.16
N LYS A 169 54.63 8.71 25.13
CA LYS A 169 56.00 8.39 24.74
C LYS A 169 56.75 8.00 26.00
N LEU A 170 57.22 6.77 26.07
CA LEU A 170 57.98 6.24 27.21
C LEU A 170 59.47 6.32 26.87
N ALA A 171 60.26 6.92 27.75
CA ALA A 171 61.70 6.99 27.61
C ALA A 171 62.37 6.22 28.76
N CYS A 172 63.36 5.39 28.45
CA CYS A 172 64.15 4.73 29.48
C CYS A 172 65.11 5.73 30.12
N ARG A 173 65.06 5.89 31.45
CA ARG A 173 65.97 6.77 32.19
C ARG A 173 67.39 6.22 32.36
N ALA A 174 67.56 4.90 32.25
CA ALA A 174 68.85 4.24 32.52
C ALA A 174 69.81 4.27 31.31
N CYS A 175 69.29 4.33 30.08
CA CYS A 175 70.11 4.20 28.87
C CYS A 175 70.00 5.37 27.88
N THR A 176 69.41 6.51 28.29
CA THR A 176 69.37 7.84 27.61
C THR A 176 68.93 7.91 26.14
N GLY A 177 68.70 6.80 25.43
CA GLY A 177 68.50 6.81 23.97
C GLY A 177 67.25 6.12 23.45
N THR A 178 66.48 5.40 24.27
CA THR A 178 65.30 4.64 23.79
C THR A 178 64.01 5.35 24.15
N VAL A 179 63.26 5.80 23.13
CA VAL A 179 61.88 6.30 23.24
C VAL A 179 60.95 5.34 22.50
N VAL A 180 59.98 4.78 23.22
CA VAL A 180 58.97 3.86 22.67
C VAL A 180 57.60 4.50 22.73
N GLN A 181 56.84 4.38 21.65
CA GLN A 181 55.44 4.80 21.58
C GLN A 181 54.66 3.74 20.80
N ALA A 182 53.49 3.34 21.33
CA ALA A 182 52.58 2.47 20.59
C ALA A 182 52.15 3.15 19.28
N PRO A 183 52.04 2.45 18.13
CA PRO A 183 51.59 3.03 16.85
C PRO A 183 50.18 3.61 16.94
N ALA A 184 49.82 4.48 15.99
CA ALA A 184 48.46 5.02 15.93
C ALA A 184 47.51 3.90 15.48
N PRO A 185 46.33 3.76 16.11
CA PRO A 185 45.31 2.89 15.55
C PRO A 185 44.89 3.43 14.18
N ALA A 186 44.67 2.52 13.22
CA ALA A 186 44.08 2.86 11.94
C ALA A 186 42.67 3.45 12.17
N ARG A 187 42.27 4.38 11.31
CA ARG A 187 40.95 5.01 11.32
C ARG A 187 40.28 4.80 9.98
N LEU A 188 38.96 4.68 9.96
CA LEU A 188 38.20 4.58 8.72
C LEU A 188 38.44 5.78 7.78
N ILE A 189 38.49 6.99 8.33
CA ILE A 189 38.81 8.23 7.60
C ILE A 189 40.10 8.79 8.20
N GLU A 190 41.17 8.85 7.41
CA GLU A 190 42.44 9.40 7.84
C GLU A 190 42.29 10.88 8.22
N GLY A 191 42.69 11.24 9.44
CA GLY A 191 42.53 12.61 9.96
C GLY A 191 41.09 13.03 10.26
N GLY A 192 40.09 12.19 9.99
CA GLY A 192 38.68 12.46 10.26
C GLY A 192 38.39 12.59 11.76
N MET A 193 37.45 13.49 12.08
CA MET A 193 36.81 13.56 13.41
C MET A 193 35.85 12.40 13.70
N PRO A 194 35.05 11.88 12.73
CA PRO A 194 34.11 10.81 13.01
C PRO A 194 34.82 9.50 13.34
N THR A 195 34.31 8.80 14.36
CA THR A 195 34.68 7.41 14.61
C THR A 195 33.82 6.46 13.76
N GLU A 196 34.21 5.20 13.67
CA GLU A 196 33.48 4.14 12.97
C GLU A 196 32.02 4.05 13.46
N ALA A 197 31.81 4.17 14.78
CA ALA A 197 30.48 4.16 15.38
C ALA A 197 29.64 5.36 14.96
N THR A 198 30.25 6.54 14.83
CA THR A 198 29.56 7.76 14.37
C THR A 198 29.11 7.63 12.92
N VAL A 199 29.98 7.10 12.05
CA VAL A 199 29.66 6.88 10.64
C VAL A 199 28.54 5.84 10.50
N ALA A 200 28.62 4.73 11.25
CA ALA A 200 27.58 3.71 11.26
C ALA A 200 26.21 4.28 11.69
N GLN A 201 26.17 5.10 12.75
CA GLN A 201 24.94 5.73 13.20
C GLN A 201 24.30 6.61 12.13
N VAL A 202 25.10 7.42 11.43
CA VAL A 202 24.59 8.30 10.35
C VAL A 202 24.05 7.48 9.17
N LEU A 203 24.74 6.39 8.80
CA LEU A 203 24.28 5.51 7.73
C LEU A 203 22.96 4.81 8.07
N VAL A 204 22.84 4.26 9.28
CA VAL A 204 21.58 3.64 9.74
C VAL A 204 20.46 4.67 9.78
N ALA A 205 20.70 5.83 10.38
CA ALA A 205 19.70 6.90 10.43
C ALA A 205 19.22 7.32 9.03
N ARG A 206 20.14 7.42 8.06
CA ARG A 206 19.81 7.83 6.68
C ARG A 206 19.06 6.75 5.91
N TYR A 207 19.56 5.52 5.94
CA TYR A 207 19.12 4.48 5.00
C TYR A 207 18.13 3.49 5.59
N ALA A 208 18.19 3.22 6.90
CA ALA A 208 17.23 2.34 7.57
C ALA A 208 16.06 3.14 8.17
N ASP A 209 16.35 4.27 8.82
CA ASP A 209 15.32 5.07 9.50
C ASP A 209 14.76 6.20 8.62
N HIS A 210 15.27 6.36 7.39
CA HIS A 210 14.88 7.39 6.42
C HIS A 210 14.92 8.82 6.97
N LEU A 211 15.80 9.09 7.94
CA LEU A 211 15.95 10.42 8.52
C LEU A 211 16.70 11.34 7.53
N PRO A 212 16.31 12.63 7.45
CA PRO A 212 17.06 13.62 6.68
C PRO A 212 18.47 13.77 7.27
N LEU A 213 19.46 14.01 6.41
CA LEU A 213 20.78 14.42 6.89
C LEU A 213 20.63 15.82 7.48
N LEU A 214 20.91 15.94 8.78
CA LEU A 214 21.03 17.22 9.48
C LEU A 214 22.15 18.07 8.87
#